data_AF-A0A2S2Q194-F1
#
_entry.id   AF-A0A2S2Q194-F1
#
_cell.length_a   1.000
_cell.length_b   1.000
_cell.length_c   1.000
_cell.angle_alpha   90.00
_cell.angle_beta   90.00
_cell.angle_gamma   90.00
#
_symmetry.space_group_name_H-M   'P 1'
#
loop_
_entity.id
_entity.type
_entity.pdbx_description
1 polymer ?
#
loop_
_entity_poly.entity_id
_entity_poly.type
_entity_poly.pdbx_seq_one_letter_code
_entity_poly.pdbx_strand_id
1 'polypeptide(L)'
;MNVLLHKGIVKVGTKLMICNAELIGAREGIDPLDVHDGIKLKISTNSTRRVRWYTKLGFYKNASLPIPITLESVLPRGGIIGSLSLIILRKYPMMYFERRTNSKSILRNEKAEAIEAEKYEVSKQKSLEIISNKVETEMISEMASTNKKSKKCFLRIKKENVDELSIEELSNLIENSIDPIEIQSLLSQEKLDAINNFKKSEQERFYNELQKRVNKIFNDQFKNDRKVIPLFKLRVVDEKYASTGLKSAILSIWNPSEDVSTILNKSCEGQYCKFYHLTTNGFKNGELQISANKNTRFNFQGFKSEYAKREVQKSFKNIWLGTYLPLFGELDFVGIVISNINKNINFCNEIYISDKEMNIISILFQGDIKEYGCDDLMSPGSIIFATNIQFKGFNPKSSIPKLYNTEQSSFTTIPKAEHILKIFNDYKIFMKKSENQDFIKCCQNKLNDISNKNIEVTKICNKDSKYQCLNTSKNAFNRSYGELSTTIMKTSNTSQSEYSPAQKRIKMLNNYGRPPPLTIVHTKPPDKKLMSQFKTPTRL
;
A
#
# COMPACT_ATOMS: atom_id res chain seq x y z
N MET A 1 -22.07 -0.43 15.37
CA MET A 1 -22.76 -0.65 16.66
C MET A 1 -23.88 0.35 16.89
N ASN A 2 -23.61 1.67 16.86
CA ASN A 2 -24.63 2.72 17.11
C ASN A 2 -25.91 2.53 16.30
N VAL A 3 -25.79 2.24 15.01
CA VAL A 3 -26.95 2.00 14.16
C VAL A 3 -27.78 0.78 14.61
N LEU A 4 -27.13 -0.26 15.12
CA LEU A 4 -27.83 -1.45 15.66
C LEU A 4 -28.54 -1.13 16.98
N LEU A 5 -27.99 -0.22 17.78
CA LEU A 5 -28.63 0.29 19.01
C LEU A 5 -29.85 1.15 18.67
N HIS A 6 -29.71 2.11 17.75
CA HIS A 6 -30.82 2.98 17.32
C HIS A 6 -31.97 2.18 16.69
N LYS A 7 -31.66 1.12 15.93
CA LYS A 7 -32.67 0.23 15.36
C LYS A 7 -33.27 -0.76 16.36
N GLY A 8 -32.86 -0.74 17.63
CA GLY A 8 -33.34 -1.68 18.65
C GLY A 8 -32.93 -3.14 18.45
N ILE A 9 -32.02 -3.42 17.51
CA ILE A 9 -31.52 -4.77 17.21
C ILE A 9 -30.66 -5.29 18.38
N VAL A 10 -29.91 -4.37 18.99
CA VAL A 10 -29.20 -4.58 20.25
C VAL A 10 -29.85 -3.65 21.27
N LYS A 11 -30.35 -4.22 22.37
CA LYS A 11 -30.98 -3.49 23.47
C LYS A 11 -30.45 -3.98 24.82
N VAL A 12 -30.73 -3.25 25.90
CA VAL A 12 -30.39 -3.69 27.25
C VAL A 12 -30.93 -5.11 27.49
N GLY A 13 -30.10 -5.98 28.07
CA GLY A 13 -30.37 -7.41 28.25
C GLY A 13 -29.96 -8.31 27.08
N THR A 14 -29.54 -7.76 25.93
CA THR A 14 -29.04 -8.57 24.81
C THR A 14 -27.66 -9.16 25.14
N LYS A 15 -27.54 -10.49 25.06
CA LYS A 15 -26.25 -11.17 25.22
C LYS A 15 -25.46 -11.14 23.91
N LEU A 16 -24.19 -10.77 24.00
CA LEU A 16 -23.26 -10.65 22.87
C LEU A 16 -22.02 -11.51 23.12
N MET A 17 -21.54 -12.15 22.06
CA MET A 17 -20.19 -12.71 21.99
C MET A 17 -19.31 -11.72 21.25
N ILE A 18 -18.18 -11.37 21.85
CA ILE A 18 -17.27 -10.34 21.36
C ILE A 18 -15.87 -10.94 21.28
N CYS A 19 -15.21 -10.77 20.14
CA CYS A 19 -13.79 -11.05 19.96
C CYS A 19 -13.01 -9.75 19.75
N ASN A 20 -11.73 -9.76 20.13
CA ASN A 20 -10.80 -8.63 19.95
C ASN A 20 -11.34 -7.32 20.56
N ALA A 21 -11.92 -7.38 21.76
CA ALA A 21 -12.28 -6.19 22.51
C ALA A 21 -11.02 -5.53 23.07
N GLU A 22 -10.96 -4.20 23.03
CA GLU A 22 -9.81 -3.43 23.50
C GLU A 22 -10.21 -2.58 24.69
N LEU A 23 -9.47 -2.68 25.79
CA LEU A 23 -9.65 -1.79 26.94
C LEU A 23 -8.93 -0.46 26.66
N ILE A 24 -9.65 0.64 26.77
CA ILE A 24 -9.13 2.00 26.57
C ILE A 24 -9.19 2.74 27.90
N GLY A 25 -8.14 3.48 28.23
CA GLY A 25 -8.13 4.39 29.38
C GLY A 25 -7.64 3.76 30.69
N ALA A 26 -7.32 2.46 30.70
CA ALA A 26 -6.66 1.80 31.83
C ALA A 26 -5.21 1.47 31.45
N ARG A 27 -4.25 1.90 32.28
CA ARG A 27 -2.82 1.57 32.12
C ARG A 27 -2.39 0.44 33.06
N GLU A 28 -3.09 0.29 34.18
CA GLU A 28 -2.82 -0.68 35.23
C GLU A 28 -4.09 -1.48 35.56
N GLY A 29 -3.96 -2.49 36.40
CA GLY A 29 -5.10 -3.22 36.94
C GLY A 29 -5.97 -2.29 37.81
N ILE A 30 -7.27 -2.27 37.55
CA ILE A 30 -8.23 -1.42 38.26
C ILE A 30 -9.35 -2.31 38.75
N ASP A 31 -9.81 -2.07 39.98
CA ASP A 31 -10.96 -2.78 40.52
C ASP A 31 -12.20 -2.48 39.66
N PRO A 32 -13.00 -3.49 39.25
CA PRO A 32 -14.20 -3.29 38.46
C PRO A 32 -15.23 -2.31 39.05
N LEU A 33 -15.22 -2.10 40.37
CA LEU A 33 -16.09 -1.17 41.08
C LEU A 33 -15.57 0.29 41.05
N ASP A 34 -14.25 0.48 40.97
CA ASP A 34 -13.57 1.78 41.05
C ASP A 34 -13.25 2.39 39.66
N VAL A 35 -13.97 1.95 38.63
CA VAL A 35 -13.74 2.37 37.24
C VAL A 35 -14.18 3.82 37.00
N HIS A 36 -13.24 4.70 36.67
CA HIS A 36 -13.50 6.08 36.23
C HIS A 36 -14.12 6.16 34.82
N ASP A 37 -14.82 7.26 34.51
CA ASP A 37 -15.57 7.45 33.24
C ASP A 37 -14.70 7.45 31.96
N GLY A 38 -13.39 7.63 32.11
CA GLY A 38 -12.41 7.55 31.02
C GLY A 38 -12.17 6.13 30.50
N ILE A 39 -12.49 5.10 31.29
CA ILE A 39 -12.21 3.71 30.97
C ILE A 39 -13.37 3.12 30.17
N LYS A 40 -13.07 2.61 28.97
CA LYS A 40 -14.08 2.09 28.04
C LYS A 40 -13.61 0.80 27.40
N LEU A 41 -14.55 -0.11 27.18
CA LEU A 41 -14.31 -1.29 26.36
C LEU A 41 -14.72 -1.00 24.92
N LYS A 42 -13.74 -0.93 24.01
CA LYS A 42 -13.98 -0.75 22.59
C LYS A 42 -14.35 -2.09 21.95
N ILE A 43 -15.48 -2.07 21.26
CA ILE A 43 -16.08 -3.25 20.63
C ILE A 43 -16.15 -3.02 19.12
N SER A 44 -15.53 -3.92 18.35
CA SER A 44 -15.70 -3.96 16.90
C SER A 44 -16.99 -4.70 16.54
N THR A 45 -17.83 -4.11 15.69
CA THR A 45 -19.12 -4.71 15.29
C THR A 45 -18.90 -5.96 14.44
N ASN A 46 -17.89 -5.96 13.55
CA ASN A 46 -17.57 -7.12 12.72
C ASN A 46 -17.09 -8.34 13.54
N SER A 47 -16.50 -8.09 14.71
CA SER A 47 -16.07 -9.13 15.67
C SER A 47 -17.08 -9.37 16.80
N THR A 48 -18.34 -8.96 16.63
CA THR A 48 -19.41 -9.13 17.63
C THR A 48 -20.60 -9.83 17.01
N ARG A 49 -21.21 -10.78 17.73
CA ARG A 49 -22.47 -11.45 17.33
C ARG A 49 -23.39 -11.61 18.52
N ARG A 50 -24.71 -11.60 18.28
CA ARG A 50 -25.70 -11.94 19.31
C ARG A 50 -25.61 -13.44 19.61
N VAL A 51 -25.81 -13.80 20.87
CA VAL A 51 -25.87 -15.20 21.29
C VAL A 51 -27.24 -15.58 21.81
N ARG A 52 -27.48 -16.88 21.99
CA ARG A 52 -28.72 -17.41 22.56
C ARG A 52 -28.90 -16.91 24.00
N TRP A 53 -30.13 -16.72 24.42
CA TRP A 53 -30.47 -16.13 25.73
C TRP A 53 -29.90 -16.93 26.92
N TYR A 54 -29.79 -18.26 26.80
CA TYR A 54 -29.25 -19.13 27.84
C TYR A 54 -27.72 -19.20 27.87
N THR A 55 -27.02 -18.53 26.93
CA THR A 55 -25.56 -18.53 26.90
C THR A 55 -24.99 -17.95 28.20
N LYS A 56 -24.06 -18.66 28.83
CA LYS A 56 -23.40 -18.24 30.07
C LYS A 56 -22.59 -16.96 29.83
N LEU A 57 -22.64 -16.01 30.77
CA LEU A 57 -21.83 -14.80 30.74
C LEU A 57 -20.39 -15.09 31.17
N GLY A 58 -19.46 -14.24 30.75
CA GLY A 58 -18.02 -14.39 31.01
C GLY A 58 -17.26 -14.91 29.79
N PHE A 59 -16.04 -15.37 30.01
CA PHE A 59 -15.21 -15.91 28.95
C PHE A 59 -15.80 -17.19 28.37
N TYR A 60 -15.77 -17.29 27.04
CA TYR A 60 -16.24 -18.47 26.32
C TYR A 60 -15.17 -19.57 26.34
N LYS A 61 -15.54 -20.82 26.65
CA LYS A 61 -14.59 -21.94 26.81
C LYS A 61 -13.71 -22.19 25.59
N ASN A 62 -14.21 -21.92 24.38
CA ASN A 62 -13.44 -22.02 23.13
C ASN A 62 -12.94 -20.64 22.65
N ALA A 63 -12.38 -19.83 23.56
CA ALA A 63 -11.94 -18.45 23.28
C ALA A 63 -10.83 -18.33 22.21
N SER A 64 -10.17 -19.44 21.84
CA SER A 64 -9.06 -19.42 20.89
C SER A 64 -9.47 -19.22 19.43
N LEU A 65 -10.74 -19.46 19.07
CA LEU A 65 -11.21 -19.37 17.70
C LEU A 65 -11.91 -18.02 17.44
N PRO A 66 -11.42 -17.21 16.50
CA PRO A 66 -12.10 -15.99 16.11
C PRO A 66 -13.47 -16.30 15.48
N ILE A 67 -14.44 -15.41 15.67
CA ILE A 67 -15.78 -15.57 15.08
C ILE A 67 -15.66 -15.57 13.54
N PRO A 68 -16.05 -16.67 12.86
CA PRO A 68 -16.10 -16.73 11.41
C PRO A 68 -17.29 -15.93 10.89
N ILE A 69 -17.05 -15.12 9.86
CA ILE A 69 -18.08 -14.32 9.21
C ILE A 69 -17.94 -14.46 7.69
N THR A 70 -19.02 -14.22 6.94
CA THR A 70 -18.98 -14.14 5.47
C THR A 70 -18.67 -12.71 5.04
N LEU A 71 -18.06 -12.55 3.87
CA LEU A 71 -17.75 -11.26 3.28
C LEU A 71 -19.02 -10.40 3.19
N GLU A 72 -20.14 -10.96 2.76
CA GLU A 72 -21.43 -10.25 2.70
C GLU A 72 -21.87 -9.65 4.04
N SER A 73 -21.54 -10.30 5.17
CA SER A 73 -21.91 -9.81 6.50
C SER A 73 -20.98 -8.73 7.05
N VAL A 74 -19.90 -8.41 6.32
CA VAL A 74 -18.91 -7.42 6.73
C VAL A 74 -19.53 -6.03 6.64
N LEU A 75 -19.49 -5.32 7.77
CA LEU A 75 -19.88 -3.93 7.82
C LEU A 75 -18.66 -3.05 7.46
N PRO A 76 -18.77 -2.11 6.51
CA PRO A 76 -17.62 -1.34 5.99
C PRO A 76 -16.92 -0.46 7.04
N ARG A 77 -17.66 -0.02 8.07
CA ARG A 77 -17.14 0.72 9.23
C ARG A 77 -17.30 -0.08 10.53
N GLY A 78 -17.31 -1.40 10.41
CA GLY A 78 -17.56 -2.32 11.53
C GLY A 78 -16.32 -2.65 12.36
N GLY A 79 -15.15 -2.17 11.97
CA GLY A 79 -13.88 -2.40 12.67
C GLY A 79 -13.24 -3.74 12.30
N ILE A 80 -12.50 -4.33 13.23
CA ILE A 80 -11.73 -5.55 13.02
C ILE A 80 -12.67 -6.74 12.73
N ILE A 81 -12.26 -7.57 11.79
CA ILE A 81 -12.88 -8.84 11.41
C ILE A 81 -12.09 -9.98 12.04
N GLY A 82 -12.78 -10.87 12.76
CA GLY A 82 -12.16 -12.01 13.45
C GLY A 82 -11.59 -13.03 12.47
N SER A 83 -12.45 -13.70 11.69
CA SER A 83 -12.08 -14.70 10.69
C SER A 83 -12.94 -14.57 9.44
N LEU A 84 -12.30 -14.68 8.26
CA LEU A 84 -12.92 -14.70 6.94
C LEU A 84 -12.34 -15.83 6.11
N SER A 85 -13.18 -16.58 5.40
CA SER A 85 -12.76 -17.58 4.42
C SER A 85 -13.13 -17.08 3.03
N LEU A 86 -12.12 -16.88 2.17
CA LEU A 86 -12.28 -16.20 0.89
C LEU A 86 -11.54 -16.93 -0.24
N ILE A 87 -12.01 -16.72 -1.47
CA ILE A 87 -11.34 -17.18 -2.69
C ILE A 87 -10.74 -15.98 -3.41
N ILE A 88 -9.49 -16.13 -3.87
CA ILE A 88 -8.79 -15.13 -4.67
C ILE A 88 -9.31 -15.19 -6.10
N LEU A 89 -9.97 -14.12 -6.58
CA LEU A 89 -10.42 -14.03 -7.98
C LEU A 89 -9.44 -13.29 -8.88
N ARG A 90 -8.83 -12.21 -8.39
CA ARG A 90 -7.81 -11.47 -9.13
C ARG A 90 -6.60 -11.24 -8.24
N LYS A 91 -5.44 -11.55 -8.78
CA LYS A 91 -4.15 -11.15 -8.21
C LYS A 91 -3.61 -9.99 -9.03
N TYR A 92 -3.35 -8.86 -8.38
CA TYR A 92 -2.79 -7.69 -9.03
C TYR A 92 -1.26 -7.67 -8.87
N PRO A 93 -0.53 -7.04 -9.81
CA PRO A 93 0.90 -6.81 -9.66
C PRO A 93 1.24 -6.03 -8.38
N MET A 94 2.50 -6.15 -7.95
CA MET A 94 3.04 -5.38 -6.84
C MET A 94 3.05 -3.89 -7.19
N MET A 95 2.62 -3.05 -6.25
CA MET A 95 2.65 -1.59 -6.39
C MET A 95 3.46 -0.97 -5.26
N TYR A 96 3.91 0.26 -5.47
CA TYR A 96 4.75 1.01 -4.54
C TYR A 96 4.10 2.34 -4.22
N PHE A 97 3.84 2.58 -2.94
CA PHE A 97 3.18 3.78 -2.44
C PHE A 97 4.20 4.71 -1.80
N GLU A 98 4.36 5.90 -2.35
CA GLU A 98 5.25 6.93 -1.80
C GLU A 98 4.43 8.01 -1.10
N ARG A 99 4.71 8.22 0.19
CA ARG A 99 4.13 9.33 0.95
C ARG A 99 5.06 10.53 0.91
N ARG A 100 4.73 11.51 0.07
CA ARG A 100 5.43 12.79 0.03
C ARG A 100 4.95 13.69 1.18
N THR A 101 5.87 14.46 1.78
CA THR A 101 5.59 15.33 2.94
C THR A 101 4.71 16.53 2.57
N ASN A 102 4.88 17.08 1.37
CA ASN A 102 4.23 18.32 0.93
C ASN A 102 3.33 18.16 -0.31
N SER A 103 3.12 16.94 -0.80
CA SER A 103 2.30 16.69 -2.00
C SER A 103 1.42 15.46 -1.85
N LYS A 104 0.54 15.24 -2.83
CA LYS A 104 -0.33 14.06 -2.87
C LYS A 104 0.52 12.79 -2.86
N SER A 105 0.05 11.78 -2.14
CA SER A 105 0.67 10.46 -2.16
C SER A 105 0.63 9.86 -3.57
N ILE A 106 1.71 9.22 -3.98
CA ILE A 106 1.87 8.66 -5.31
C ILE A 106 1.86 7.14 -5.23
N LEU A 107 1.17 6.51 -6.16
CA LEU A 107 1.22 5.06 -6.37
C LEU A 107 1.98 4.82 -7.67
N ARG A 108 2.92 3.89 -7.67
CA ARG A 108 3.70 3.49 -8.85
C ARG A 108 3.59 1.99 -9.06
N ASN A 109 3.70 1.56 -10.32
CA ASN A 109 3.95 0.16 -10.64
C ASN A 109 5.45 -0.16 -10.42
N GLU A 110 5.82 -1.44 -10.53
CA GLU A 110 7.19 -1.91 -10.30
C GLU A 110 8.24 -1.22 -11.18
N LYS A 111 7.95 -1.06 -12.48
CA LYS A 111 8.88 -0.41 -13.42
C LYS A 111 9.05 1.07 -13.15
N ALA A 112 7.96 1.79 -12.90
CA ALA A 112 7.96 3.20 -12.55
C ALA A 112 8.72 3.46 -11.25
N GLU A 113 8.58 2.56 -10.28
CA GLU A 113 9.33 2.63 -9.03
C GLU A 113 10.83 2.41 -9.26
N ALA A 114 11.22 1.42 -10.06
CA ALA A 114 12.63 1.17 -10.37
C ALA A 114 13.30 2.40 -11.02
N ILE A 115 12.64 3.03 -11.99
CA ILE A 115 13.11 4.26 -12.64
C ILE A 115 13.25 5.41 -11.64
N GLU A 116 12.26 5.61 -10.77
CA GLU A 116 12.31 6.69 -9.77
C GLU A 116 13.35 6.42 -8.68
N ALA A 117 13.52 5.16 -8.27
CA ALA A 117 14.54 4.75 -7.32
C ALA A 117 15.94 5.03 -7.88
N GLU A 118 16.21 4.66 -9.13
CA GLU A 118 17.48 4.97 -9.80
C GLU A 118 17.72 6.47 -9.90
N LYS A 119 16.72 7.25 -10.31
CA LYS A 119 16.82 8.73 -10.35
C LYS A 119 17.14 9.31 -8.98
N TYR A 120 16.51 8.79 -7.93
CA TYR A 120 16.73 9.22 -6.57
C TYR A 120 18.15 8.88 -6.08
N GLU A 121 18.64 7.67 -6.35
CA GLU A 121 20.01 7.26 -6.01
C GLU A 121 21.05 8.11 -6.76
N VAL A 122 20.86 8.37 -8.05
CA VAL A 122 21.73 9.26 -8.83
C VAL A 122 21.72 10.68 -8.24
N SER A 123 20.55 11.21 -7.85
CA SER A 123 20.45 12.52 -7.21
C SER A 123 21.16 12.55 -5.85
N LYS A 124 21.04 11.47 -5.06
CA LYS A 124 21.68 11.32 -3.76
C LYS A 124 23.20 11.26 -3.92
N GLN A 125 23.70 10.51 -4.89
CA GLN A 125 25.13 10.44 -5.21
C GLN A 125 25.70 11.79 -5.64
N LYS A 126 25.01 12.52 -6.53
CA LYS A 126 25.42 13.86 -6.94
C LYS A 126 25.46 14.83 -5.78
N SER A 127 24.48 14.77 -4.88
CA SER A 127 24.47 15.62 -3.69
C SER A 127 25.61 15.30 -2.73
N LEU A 128 25.96 14.02 -2.55
CA LEU A 128 27.13 13.60 -1.76
C LEU A 128 28.42 14.18 -2.33
N GLU A 129 28.60 14.13 -3.65
CA GLU A 129 29.78 14.67 -4.33
C GLU A 129 29.89 16.19 -4.14
N ILE A 130 28.77 16.91 -4.33
CA ILE A 130 28.71 18.37 -4.11
C ILE A 130 29.03 18.72 -2.65
N ILE A 131 28.47 17.99 -1.68
CA ILE A 131 28.73 18.21 -0.25
C ILE A 131 30.20 17.90 0.06
N SER A 132 30.75 16.79 -0.45
CA SER A 132 32.14 16.39 -0.22
C SER A 132 33.11 17.47 -0.72
N ASN A 133 32.94 17.91 -1.97
CA ASN A 133 33.78 18.95 -2.55
C ASN A 133 33.65 20.28 -1.78
N LYS A 134 32.44 20.64 -1.37
CA LYS A 134 32.22 21.86 -0.57
C LYS A 134 32.91 21.78 0.79
N VAL A 135 32.77 20.68 1.52
CA VAL A 135 33.42 20.49 2.82
C VAL A 135 34.94 20.45 2.68
N GLU A 136 35.46 19.73 1.69
CA GLU A 136 36.90 19.64 1.44
C GLU A 136 37.50 21.02 1.15
N THR A 137 36.88 21.80 0.26
CA THR A 137 37.34 23.17 -0.04
C THR A 137 37.28 24.09 1.18
N GLU A 138 36.24 24.00 2.01
CA GLU A 138 36.11 24.75 3.26
C GLU A 138 37.25 24.38 4.24
N MET A 139 37.52 23.09 4.44
CA MET A 139 38.58 22.63 5.35
C MET A 139 39.99 22.98 4.85
N ILE A 140 40.28 22.84 3.55
CA ILE A 140 41.56 23.26 2.97
C ILE A 140 41.76 24.78 3.17
N SER A 141 40.69 25.56 3.02
CA SER A 141 40.74 27.02 3.25
C SER A 141 40.99 27.36 4.73
N GLU A 142 40.40 26.62 5.67
CA GLU A 142 40.63 26.74 7.11
C GLU A 142 42.11 26.46 7.44
N MET A 143 42.67 25.35 6.94
CA MET A 143 44.08 24.97 7.12
C MET A 143 45.04 25.99 6.51
N ALA A 144 44.74 26.52 5.32
CA ALA A 144 45.55 27.55 4.69
C ALA A 144 45.54 28.87 5.50
N SER A 145 44.44 29.17 6.19
CA SER A 145 44.30 30.37 7.02
C SER A 145 45.04 30.28 8.36
N THR A 146 45.10 29.10 8.98
CA THR A 146 45.86 28.85 10.20
C THR A 146 47.36 28.85 9.92
N ASN A 147 47.79 28.22 8.81
CA ASN A 147 49.20 28.22 8.37
C ASN A 147 49.73 29.62 8.01
N LYS A 148 48.88 30.55 7.55
CA LYS A 148 49.31 31.95 7.34
C LYS A 148 49.62 32.70 8.63
N LYS A 149 49.03 32.29 9.77
CA LYS A 149 49.33 32.89 11.09
C LYS A 149 50.65 32.33 11.66
N SER A 150 50.97 31.06 11.44
CA SER A 150 52.24 30.44 11.89
C SER A 150 53.45 30.91 11.07
N LYS A 151 53.28 31.25 9.78
CA LYS A 151 54.33 31.80 8.90
C LYS A 151 55.00 33.09 9.40
N LYS A 152 54.39 33.84 10.33
CA LYS A 152 55.00 35.03 10.94
C LYS A 152 56.06 34.72 12.02
N CYS A 153 56.16 33.48 12.49
CA CYS A 153 57.04 33.11 13.62
C CYS A 153 58.36 32.41 13.24
N PHE A 154 58.59 32.04 11.98
CA PHE A 154 59.69 31.11 11.63
C PHE A 154 60.98 31.73 11.05
N LEU A 155 61.10 33.06 10.97
CA LEU A 155 62.32 33.71 10.44
C LEU A 155 63.52 33.71 11.42
N ARG A 156 63.53 32.88 12.48
CA ARG A 156 64.51 33.04 13.58
C ARG A 156 65.04 31.75 14.22
N ILE A 157 65.11 30.63 13.50
CA ILE A 157 65.70 29.38 14.01
C ILE A 157 67.02 29.09 13.27
N LYS A 158 68.13 29.02 14.01
CA LYS A 158 69.46 28.65 13.49
C LYS A 158 69.63 27.12 13.48
N LYS A 159 70.47 26.62 12.56
CA LYS A 159 70.75 25.20 12.24
C LYS A 159 71.22 24.30 13.41
N GLU A 160 71.44 24.84 14.62
CA GLU A 160 72.15 24.14 15.71
C GLU A 160 71.22 23.45 16.75
N ASN A 161 69.90 23.69 16.73
CA ASN A 161 68.98 23.16 17.73
C ASN A 161 67.92 22.19 17.15
N VAL A 162 68.22 21.53 16.03
CA VAL A 162 67.24 20.68 15.31
C VAL A 162 66.85 19.43 16.14
N ASP A 163 67.75 18.95 17.01
CA ASP A 163 67.50 17.76 17.81
C ASP A 163 66.67 17.97 19.08
N GLU A 164 66.47 19.21 19.53
CA GLU A 164 65.67 19.53 20.73
C GLU A 164 64.21 19.92 20.42
N LEU A 165 63.85 20.03 19.13
CA LEU A 165 62.53 20.46 18.69
C LEU A 165 61.48 19.34 18.81
N SER A 166 60.25 19.73 19.10
CA SER A 166 59.11 18.81 19.12
C SER A 166 58.77 18.29 17.71
N ILE A 167 58.13 17.12 17.63
CA ILE A 167 57.72 16.49 16.35
C ILE A 167 56.81 17.42 15.53
N GLU A 168 55.98 18.23 16.19
CA GLU A 168 55.08 19.21 15.57
C GLU A 168 55.85 20.40 14.96
N GLU A 169 56.87 20.91 15.65
CA GLU A 169 57.73 21.99 15.16
C GLU A 169 58.62 21.52 14.01
N LEU A 170 59.13 20.28 14.08
CA LEU A 170 59.90 19.65 13.01
C LEU A 170 59.05 19.42 11.75
N SER A 171 57.80 18.96 11.89
CA SER A 171 56.90 18.79 10.73
C SER A 171 56.60 20.14 10.05
N ASN A 172 56.34 21.20 10.84
CA ASN A 172 56.13 22.55 10.33
C ASN A 172 57.38 23.15 9.66
N LEU A 173 58.58 22.89 10.20
CA LEU A 173 59.84 23.32 9.59
C LEU A 173 60.09 22.63 8.25
N ILE A 174 59.84 21.33 8.15
CA ILE A 174 60.01 20.57 6.90
C ILE A 174 59.05 21.08 5.81
N GLU A 175 57.77 21.34 6.15
CA GLU A 175 56.76 21.83 5.20
C GLU A 175 57.00 23.25 4.68
N ASN A 176 57.72 24.09 5.45
CA ASN A 176 58.00 25.48 5.08
C ASN A 176 59.47 25.71 4.63
N SER A 177 60.29 24.66 4.57
CA SER A 177 61.70 24.74 4.16
C SER A 177 61.89 24.81 2.65
N ILE A 178 62.99 25.42 2.21
CA ILE A 178 63.37 25.52 0.79
C ILE A 178 63.97 24.19 0.30
N ASP A 179 64.63 23.44 1.19
CA ASP A 179 65.18 22.09 0.91
C ASP A 179 64.78 21.08 2.01
N PRO A 180 63.66 20.37 1.82
CA PRO A 180 63.16 19.37 2.76
C PRO A 180 64.06 18.12 2.88
N ILE A 181 64.89 17.85 1.87
CA ILE A 181 65.71 16.63 1.79
C ILE A 181 66.98 16.82 2.63
N GLU A 182 67.58 18.01 2.61
CA GLU A 182 68.73 18.36 3.47
C GLU A 182 68.35 18.23 4.95
N ILE A 183 67.20 18.75 5.37
CA ILE A 183 66.74 18.71 6.77
C ILE A 183 66.39 17.28 7.21
N GLN A 184 65.78 16.46 6.34
CA GLN A 184 65.48 15.06 6.64
C GLN A 184 66.74 14.20 6.79
N SER A 185 67.81 14.50 6.04
CA SER A 185 69.09 13.79 6.13
C SER A 185 69.85 14.03 7.45
N LEU A 186 69.50 15.10 8.17
CA LEU A 186 70.11 15.50 9.43
C LEU A 186 69.38 14.93 10.66
N LEU A 187 68.26 14.24 10.48
CA LEU A 187 67.43 13.69 11.57
C LEU A 187 67.70 12.21 11.79
N SER A 188 67.60 11.75 13.04
CA SER A 188 67.69 10.32 13.37
C SER A 188 66.52 9.52 12.81
N GLN A 189 66.75 8.23 12.52
CA GLN A 189 65.74 7.33 11.94
C GLN A 189 64.46 7.25 12.81
N GLU A 190 64.61 7.19 14.13
CA GLU A 190 63.47 7.16 15.08
C GLU A 190 62.61 8.44 15.00
N LYS A 191 63.24 9.61 14.81
CA LYS A 191 62.53 10.88 14.66
C LYS A 191 61.86 11.00 13.30
N LEU A 192 62.48 10.50 12.24
CA LEU A 192 61.86 10.42 10.91
C LEU A 192 60.61 9.53 10.93
N ASP A 193 60.68 8.37 11.60
CA ASP A 193 59.53 7.48 11.79
C ASP A 193 58.45 8.15 12.64
N ALA A 194 58.81 8.89 13.68
CA ALA A 194 57.87 9.67 14.51
C ALA A 194 57.18 10.80 13.72
N ILE A 195 57.89 11.52 12.86
CA ILE A 195 57.32 12.55 11.96
C ILE A 195 56.38 11.93 10.93
N ASN A 196 56.75 10.79 10.34
CA ASN A 196 55.89 10.08 9.40
C ASN A 196 54.61 9.58 10.07
N ASN A 197 54.71 9.02 11.27
CA ASN A 197 53.55 8.63 12.08
C ASN A 197 52.67 9.84 12.45
N PHE A 198 53.28 10.97 12.80
CA PHE A 198 52.57 12.22 13.08
C PHE A 198 51.80 12.71 11.85
N LYS A 199 52.45 12.81 10.68
CA LYS A 199 51.80 13.17 9.41
C LYS A 199 50.66 12.24 9.03
N LYS A 200 50.86 10.93 9.21
CA LYS A 200 49.81 9.92 9.00
C LYS A 200 48.63 10.14 9.96
N SER A 201 48.90 10.41 11.24
CA SER A 201 47.85 10.69 12.23
C SER A 201 47.06 11.96 11.94
N GLU A 202 47.73 13.01 11.42
CA GLU A 202 47.08 14.26 11.00
C GLU A 202 46.23 14.06 9.75
N GLN A 203 46.71 13.29 8.77
CA GLN A 203 45.90 12.87 7.61
C GLN A 203 44.67 12.08 8.05
N GLU A 204 44.83 11.10 8.95
CA GLU A 204 43.72 10.33 9.51
C GLU A 204 42.71 11.23 10.25
N ARG A 205 43.18 12.19 11.06
CA ARG A 205 42.33 13.18 11.73
C ARG A 205 41.55 14.01 10.72
N PHE A 206 42.21 14.50 9.67
CA PHE A 206 41.58 15.26 8.59
C PHE A 206 40.50 14.45 7.87
N TYR A 207 40.82 13.24 7.42
CA TYR A 207 39.84 12.36 6.76
C TYR A 207 38.66 12.02 7.67
N ASN A 208 38.92 11.77 8.96
CA ASN A 208 37.87 11.52 9.95
C ASN A 208 36.97 12.74 10.16
N GLU A 209 37.54 13.94 10.22
CA GLU A 209 36.76 15.18 10.37
C GLU A 209 35.95 15.51 9.11
N LEU A 210 36.55 15.35 7.92
CA LEU A 210 35.89 15.49 6.64
C LEU A 210 34.69 14.54 6.57
N GLN A 211 34.88 13.25 6.85
CA GLN A 211 33.80 12.27 6.87
C GLN A 211 32.70 12.65 7.88
N LYS A 212 33.06 13.12 9.08
CA LYS A 212 32.08 13.58 10.08
C LYS A 212 31.26 14.77 9.60
N ARG A 213 31.91 15.80 9.02
CA ARG A 213 31.23 17.00 8.50
C ARG A 213 30.34 16.65 7.30
N VAL A 214 30.83 15.85 6.36
CA VAL A 214 30.06 15.36 5.20
C VAL A 214 28.84 14.57 5.68
N ASN A 215 29.02 13.58 6.56
CA ASN A 215 27.91 12.77 7.08
C ASN A 215 26.87 13.62 7.83
N LYS A 216 27.30 14.64 8.58
CA LYS A 216 26.38 15.54 9.28
C LYS A 216 25.51 16.33 8.30
N ILE A 217 26.13 17.02 7.34
CA ILE A 217 25.41 17.83 6.34
C ILE A 217 24.50 16.94 5.49
N PHE A 218 25.00 15.78 5.08
CA PHE A 218 24.24 14.82 4.30
C PHE A 218 23.00 14.30 5.06
N ASN A 219 23.17 13.87 6.31
CA ASN A 219 22.06 13.39 7.12
C ASN A 219 21.04 14.50 7.43
N ASP A 220 21.48 15.75 7.56
CA ASP A 220 20.58 16.89 7.73
C ASP A 220 19.77 17.18 6.46
N GLN A 221 20.39 17.09 5.28
CA GLN A 221 19.72 17.28 3.99
C GLN A 221 18.73 16.15 3.67
N PHE A 222 19.08 14.90 4.02
CA PHE A 222 18.32 13.68 3.72
C PHE A 222 17.54 13.13 4.93
N LYS A 223 17.35 13.95 5.98
CA LYS A 223 16.60 13.57 7.19
C LYS A 223 15.19 13.02 6.89
N ASN A 224 14.58 13.49 5.80
CA ASN A 224 13.30 13.02 5.30
C ASN A 224 13.50 12.18 4.03
N ASP A 225 14.24 11.09 4.15
CA ASP A 225 14.43 10.12 3.07
C ASP A 225 13.08 9.66 2.47
N ARG A 226 13.14 9.31 1.19
CA ARG A 226 11.98 8.88 0.40
C ARG A 226 11.32 7.65 1.05
N LYS A 227 10.10 7.81 1.56
CA LYS A 227 9.33 6.73 2.19
C LYS A 227 8.44 6.02 1.17
N VAL A 228 8.94 4.93 0.62
CA VAL A 228 8.21 4.04 -0.29
C VAL A 228 7.73 2.80 0.46
N ILE A 229 6.46 2.46 0.29
CA ILE A 229 5.80 1.33 0.96
C ILE A 229 5.28 0.36 -0.09
N PRO A 230 5.74 -0.90 -0.09
CA PRO A 230 5.20 -1.92 -0.97
C PRO A 230 3.73 -2.23 -0.66
N LEU A 231 2.90 -2.41 -1.68
CA LEU A 231 1.47 -2.67 -1.59
C LEU A 231 1.05 -3.80 -2.54
N PHE A 232 0.50 -4.85 -1.95
CA PHE A 232 -0.08 -5.96 -2.69
C PHE A 232 -1.60 -5.92 -2.59
N LYS A 233 -2.31 -6.08 -3.72
CA LYS A 233 -3.78 -6.12 -3.75
C LYS A 233 -4.29 -7.43 -4.30
N LEU A 234 -5.35 -7.92 -3.68
CA LEU A 234 -6.09 -9.10 -4.11
C LEU A 234 -7.58 -8.76 -4.19
N ARG A 235 -8.23 -9.23 -5.25
CA ARG A 235 -9.70 -9.24 -5.31
C ARG A 235 -10.19 -10.58 -4.77
N VAL A 236 -11.03 -10.52 -3.75
CA VAL A 236 -11.46 -11.69 -2.98
C VAL A 236 -12.99 -11.75 -2.88
N VAL A 237 -13.54 -12.96 -2.80
CA VAL A 237 -14.98 -13.22 -2.68
C VAL A 237 -15.28 -14.33 -1.68
N ASP A 238 -16.52 -14.36 -1.19
CA ASP A 238 -17.07 -15.56 -0.55
C ASP A 238 -17.14 -16.71 -1.55
N GLU A 239 -16.98 -17.94 -1.06
CA GLU A 239 -17.00 -19.15 -1.88
C GLU A 239 -18.23 -19.28 -2.78
N LYS A 240 -19.41 -18.88 -2.28
CA LYS A 240 -20.68 -18.91 -3.03
C LYS A 240 -20.70 -18.01 -4.27
N TYR A 241 -19.83 -17.01 -4.33
CA TYR A 241 -19.73 -16.07 -5.45
C TYR A 241 -18.47 -16.28 -6.29
N ALA A 242 -17.78 -17.41 -6.12
CA ALA A 242 -16.56 -17.72 -6.87
C ALA A 242 -16.78 -17.71 -8.39
N SER A 243 -17.87 -18.32 -8.86
CA SER A 243 -18.18 -18.45 -10.29
C SER A 243 -18.77 -17.16 -10.90
N THR A 244 -19.45 -16.33 -10.10
CA THR A 244 -20.12 -15.11 -10.60
C THR A 244 -19.30 -13.84 -10.39
N GLY A 245 -18.37 -13.83 -9.43
CA GLY A 245 -17.60 -12.65 -9.05
C GLY A 245 -18.39 -11.57 -8.30
N LEU A 246 -19.64 -11.83 -7.90
CA LEU A 246 -20.47 -10.85 -7.22
C LEU A 246 -19.98 -10.55 -5.80
N LYS A 247 -20.26 -9.33 -5.33
CA LYS A 247 -19.92 -8.83 -3.97
C LYS A 247 -18.45 -8.95 -3.58
N SER A 248 -17.53 -8.84 -4.56
CA SER A 248 -16.10 -8.87 -4.28
C SER A 248 -15.63 -7.72 -3.39
N ALA A 249 -14.54 -7.97 -2.66
CA ALA A 249 -13.80 -6.97 -1.91
C ALA A 249 -12.35 -6.89 -2.40
N ILE A 250 -11.73 -5.74 -2.18
CA ILE A 250 -10.30 -5.54 -2.40
C ILE A 250 -9.59 -5.68 -1.06
N LEU A 251 -8.76 -6.71 -0.96
CA LEU A 251 -7.85 -6.93 0.15
C LEU A 251 -6.50 -6.27 -0.17
N SER A 252 -6.08 -5.34 0.67
CA SER A 252 -4.79 -4.65 0.58
C SER A 252 -3.83 -5.15 1.67
N ILE A 253 -2.66 -5.63 1.27
CA ILE A 253 -1.58 -6.08 2.16
C ILE A 253 -0.43 -5.09 2.01
N TRP A 254 -0.19 -4.33 3.08
CA TRP A 254 0.82 -3.28 3.13
C TRP A 254 2.13 -3.81 3.69
N ASN A 255 3.24 -3.40 3.09
CA ASN A 255 4.60 -3.76 3.50
C ASN A 255 4.75 -5.27 3.81
N PRO A 256 4.39 -6.17 2.87
CA PRO A 256 4.57 -7.60 3.09
C PRO A 256 6.05 -7.91 3.34
N SER A 257 6.34 -8.77 4.32
CA SER A 257 7.70 -9.31 4.50
C SER A 257 8.11 -10.13 3.28
N GLU A 258 9.40 -10.46 3.17
CA GLU A 258 9.91 -11.29 2.08
C GLU A 258 9.21 -12.67 2.06
N ASP A 259 9.05 -13.31 3.22
CA ASP A 259 8.31 -14.57 3.35
C ASP A 259 6.86 -14.45 2.87
N VAL A 260 6.16 -13.39 3.30
CA VAL A 260 4.79 -13.13 2.86
C VAL A 260 4.74 -12.88 1.36
N SER A 261 5.71 -12.15 0.81
CA SER A 261 5.81 -11.85 -0.62
C SER A 261 6.07 -13.10 -1.44
N THR A 262 6.95 -14.00 -1.01
CA THR A 262 7.19 -15.28 -1.71
C THR A 262 5.94 -16.17 -1.71
N ILE A 263 5.23 -16.23 -0.58
CA ILE A 263 3.97 -16.96 -0.46
C ILE A 263 2.90 -16.35 -1.38
N LEU A 264 2.74 -15.02 -1.36
CA LEU A 264 1.80 -14.32 -2.24
C LEU A 264 2.18 -14.47 -3.70
N ASN A 265 3.47 -14.49 -4.05
CA ASN A 265 3.95 -14.72 -5.40
C ASN A 265 3.65 -16.14 -5.90
N LYS A 266 3.74 -17.15 -5.03
CA LYS A 266 3.32 -18.52 -5.30
C LYS A 266 1.80 -18.71 -5.34
N SER A 267 1.02 -17.79 -4.76
CA SER A 267 -0.44 -17.87 -4.79
C SER A 267 -1.02 -17.66 -6.20
N CYS A 268 -2.16 -18.31 -6.46
CA CYS A 268 -2.84 -18.30 -7.75
C CYS A 268 -4.30 -17.87 -7.62
N GLU A 269 -4.90 -17.44 -8.73
CA GLU A 269 -6.34 -17.21 -8.82
C GLU A 269 -7.10 -18.54 -8.69
N GLY A 270 -8.21 -18.55 -7.96
CA GLY A 270 -8.94 -19.77 -7.58
C GLY A 270 -8.52 -20.36 -6.22
N GLN A 271 -7.48 -19.83 -5.58
CA GLN A 271 -6.99 -20.36 -4.31
C GLN A 271 -7.88 -19.93 -3.13
N TYR A 272 -8.20 -20.90 -2.27
CA TYR A 272 -9.01 -20.70 -1.07
C TYR A 272 -8.12 -20.36 0.13
N CYS A 273 -8.45 -19.27 0.82
CA CYS A 273 -7.64 -18.63 1.83
C CYS A 273 -8.48 -18.28 3.05
N LYS A 274 -7.99 -18.65 4.24
CA LYS A 274 -8.59 -18.21 5.50
C LYS A 274 -7.75 -17.10 6.09
N PHE A 275 -8.36 -15.94 6.27
CA PHE A 275 -7.76 -14.74 6.85
C PHE A 275 -8.27 -14.49 8.27
N TYR A 276 -7.38 -14.06 9.14
CA TYR A 276 -7.67 -13.68 10.51
C TYR A 276 -7.28 -12.23 10.76
N HIS A 277 -8.01 -11.53 11.63
CA HIS A 277 -7.69 -10.18 12.08
C HIS A 277 -7.53 -9.16 10.94
N LEU A 278 -8.51 -9.09 10.03
CA LEU A 278 -8.54 -8.08 8.96
C LEU A 278 -9.22 -6.78 9.43
N THR A 279 -8.94 -5.65 8.78
CA THR A 279 -9.59 -4.36 9.05
C THR A 279 -10.43 -3.89 7.87
N THR A 280 -11.57 -3.26 8.15
CA THR A 280 -12.43 -2.66 7.11
C THR A 280 -12.12 -1.17 6.93
N ASN A 281 -11.95 -0.74 5.68
CA ASN A 281 -11.67 0.66 5.31
C ASN A 281 -12.83 1.33 4.57
N GLY A 282 -14.03 0.79 4.65
CA GLY A 282 -15.20 1.34 3.96
C GLY A 282 -15.31 0.93 2.49
N PHE A 283 -15.98 1.76 1.70
CA PHE A 283 -16.10 1.60 0.25
C PHE A 283 -15.17 2.56 -0.49
N LYS A 284 -14.53 2.07 -1.54
CA LYS A 284 -13.86 2.88 -2.55
C LYS A 284 -14.34 2.43 -3.92
N ASN A 285 -14.79 3.37 -4.74
CA ASN A 285 -15.35 3.09 -6.08
C ASN A 285 -16.47 2.03 -6.08
N GLY A 286 -17.25 1.95 -5.00
CA GLY A 286 -18.33 0.95 -4.86
C GLY A 286 -17.89 -0.44 -4.38
N GLU A 287 -16.59 -0.64 -4.12
CA GLU A 287 -16.03 -1.92 -3.68
C GLU A 287 -15.59 -1.87 -2.22
N LEU A 288 -15.88 -2.94 -1.47
CA LEU A 288 -15.51 -3.06 -0.07
C LEU A 288 -13.98 -3.15 0.03
N GLN A 289 -13.38 -2.27 0.83
CA GLN A 289 -11.94 -2.23 1.06
C GLN A 289 -11.63 -2.90 2.39
N ILE A 290 -10.78 -3.91 2.34
CA ILE A 290 -10.29 -4.64 3.49
C ILE A 290 -8.77 -4.55 3.50
N SER A 291 -8.14 -4.49 4.67
CA SER A 291 -6.69 -4.43 4.77
C SER A 291 -6.15 -5.40 5.81
N ALA A 292 -4.97 -5.93 5.52
CA ALA A 292 -4.17 -6.63 6.51
C ALA A 292 -3.55 -5.62 7.49
N ASN A 293 -3.39 -6.06 8.74
CA ASN A 293 -2.69 -5.36 9.80
C ASN A 293 -1.54 -6.24 10.32
N LYS A 294 -0.79 -5.73 11.30
CA LYS A 294 0.36 -6.44 11.91
C LYS A 294 -0.01 -7.78 12.57
N ASN A 295 -1.27 -7.95 12.95
CA ASN A 295 -1.79 -9.17 13.59
C ASN A 295 -2.48 -10.11 12.59
N THR A 296 -2.59 -9.72 11.32
CA THR A 296 -3.26 -10.52 10.30
C THR A 296 -2.47 -11.79 10.05
N ARG A 297 -3.18 -12.91 10.08
CA ARG A 297 -2.65 -14.23 9.72
C ARG A 297 -3.49 -14.79 8.59
N PHE A 298 -2.88 -15.48 7.65
CA PHE A 298 -3.62 -16.12 6.56
C PHE A 298 -3.02 -17.47 6.20
N ASN A 299 -3.90 -18.43 5.92
CA ASN A 299 -3.53 -19.78 5.56
C ASN A 299 -4.24 -20.17 4.26
N PHE A 300 -3.50 -20.70 3.29
CA PHE A 300 -4.08 -21.30 2.09
C PHE A 300 -4.51 -22.73 2.41
N GLN A 301 -5.76 -23.07 2.11
CA GLN A 301 -6.35 -24.37 2.50
C GLN A 301 -6.83 -25.22 1.32
N GLY A 302 -6.70 -24.73 0.08
CA GLY A 302 -7.07 -25.49 -1.11
C GLY A 302 -7.18 -24.66 -2.38
N PHE A 303 -7.65 -25.29 -3.44
CA PHE A 303 -7.88 -24.68 -4.75
C PHE A 303 -9.27 -25.03 -5.26
N LYS A 304 -10.00 -24.02 -5.76
CA LYS A 304 -11.30 -24.20 -6.41
C LYS A 304 -11.13 -24.05 -7.92
N SER A 305 -11.51 -25.07 -8.68
CA SER A 305 -11.44 -25.06 -10.15
C SER A 305 -12.52 -24.19 -10.80
N GLU A 306 -13.70 -24.14 -10.16
CA GLU A 306 -14.86 -23.34 -10.57
C GLU A 306 -14.79 -21.94 -9.96
N TYR A 307 -14.20 -21.01 -10.70
CA TYR A 307 -14.18 -19.59 -10.40
C TYR A 307 -14.26 -18.79 -11.70
N ALA A 308 -14.61 -17.51 -11.58
CA ALA A 308 -14.64 -16.58 -12.70
C ALA A 308 -13.23 -16.31 -13.22
N LYS A 309 -12.74 -17.14 -14.15
CA LYS A 309 -11.41 -17.05 -14.75
C LYS A 309 -11.23 -15.76 -15.56
N ARG A 310 -9.98 -15.43 -15.87
CA ARG A 310 -9.66 -14.33 -16.78
C ARG A 310 -9.96 -14.74 -18.21
N GLU A 311 -10.64 -13.87 -18.93
CA GLU A 311 -10.89 -14.01 -20.35
C GLU A 311 -10.01 -13.01 -21.10
N VAL A 312 -9.10 -13.53 -21.93
CA VAL A 312 -8.27 -12.71 -22.81
C VAL A 312 -9.05 -12.43 -24.09
N GLN A 313 -9.37 -11.17 -24.35
CA GLN A 313 -10.08 -10.78 -25.57
C GLN A 313 -9.18 -10.93 -26.79
N LYS A 314 -9.70 -11.64 -27.81
CA LYS A 314 -9.03 -11.89 -29.09
C LYS A 314 -9.53 -10.98 -30.22
N SER A 315 -10.74 -10.44 -30.10
CA SER A 315 -11.34 -9.48 -31.03
C SER A 315 -12.00 -8.38 -30.21
N PHE A 316 -11.91 -7.15 -30.72
CA PHE A 316 -12.51 -5.96 -30.11
C PHE A 316 -13.90 -5.66 -30.67
N LYS A 317 -14.46 -6.53 -31.52
CA LYS A 317 -15.79 -6.35 -32.11
C LYS A 317 -16.89 -6.11 -31.06
N ASN A 318 -16.91 -6.91 -29.99
CA ASN A 318 -17.91 -6.76 -28.91
C ASN A 318 -17.75 -5.44 -28.14
N ILE A 319 -16.53 -4.93 -28.06
CA ILE A 319 -16.23 -3.64 -27.42
C ILE A 319 -16.77 -2.50 -28.30
N TRP A 320 -16.59 -2.59 -29.61
CA TRP A 320 -17.14 -1.66 -30.59
C TRP A 320 -18.67 -1.67 -30.65
N LEU A 321 -19.29 -2.84 -30.51
CA LEU A 321 -20.75 -2.99 -30.48
C LEU A 321 -21.37 -2.50 -29.15
N GLY A 322 -20.56 -2.15 -28.14
CA GLY A 322 -21.04 -1.71 -26.83
C GLY A 322 -21.74 -2.79 -26.00
N THR A 323 -21.73 -4.05 -26.46
CA THR A 323 -22.33 -5.20 -25.76
C THR A 323 -21.38 -5.82 -24.74
N TYR A 324 -20.11 -5.46 -24.79
CA TYR A 324 -19.09 -6.00 -23.91
C TYR A 324 -19.20 -5.46 -22.48
N LEU A 325 -19.36 -6.37 -21.51
CA LEU A 325 -19.41 -6.04 -20.09
C LEU A 325 -18.39 -6.91 -19.31
N PRO A 326 -17.16 -6.42 -19.10
CA PRO A 326 -16.14 -7.17 -18.39
C PRO A 326 -16.45 -7.28 -16.90
N LEU A 327 -16.07 -8.42 -16.31
CA LEU A 327 -16.07 -8.58 -14.86
C LEU A 327 -15.12 -7.55 -14.23
N PHE A 328 -15.60 -6.88 -13.19
CA PHE A 328 -14.88 -5.83 -12.45
C PHE A 328 -14.52 -4.57 -13.24
N GLY A 329 -14.99 -4.43 -14.48
CA GLY A 329 -14.55 -3.33 -15.34
C GLY A 329 -13.07 -3.47 -15.73
N GLU A 330 -12.54 -4.69 -15.78
CA GLU A 330 -11.14 -4.98 -16.11
C GLU A 330 -11.05 -5.84 -17.37
N LEU A 331 -10.06 -5.53 -18.20
CA LEU A 331 -9.88 -6.15 -19.51
C LEU A 331 -8.44 -6.66 -19.66
N ASP A 332 -8.31 -7.90 -20.16
CA ASP A 332 -7.05 -8.49 -20.60
C ASP A 332 -7.15 -8.76 -22.11
N PHE A 333 -6.13 -8.40 -22.89
CA PHE A 333 -6.16 -8.60 -24.35
C PHE A 333 -4.76 -8.67 -24.98
N VAL A 334 -4.71 -9.22 -26.20
CA VAL A 334 -3.53 -9.14 -27.09
C VAL A 334 -3.87 -8.21 -28.24
N GLY A 335 -2.96 -7.31 -28.59
CA GLY A 335 -3.16 -6.36 -29.68
C GLY A 335 -1.87 -5.83 -30.29
N ILE A 336 -2.00 -5.18 -31.43
CA ILE A 336 -0.92 -4.57 -32.21
C ILE A 336 -0.95 -3.06 -32.01
N VAL A 337 0.17 -2.47 -31.62
CA VAL A 337 0.29 -1.02 -31.48
C VAL A 337 0.29 -0.36 -32.86
N ILE A 338 -0.60 0.62 -33.09
CA ILE A 338 -0.73 1.32 -34.38
C ILE A 338 0.02 2.65 -34.35
N SER A 339 -0.28 3.47 -33.34
CA SER A 339 0.28 4.80 -33.18
C SER A 339 0.21 5.22 -31.72
N ASN A 340 1.14 6.08 -31.34
CA ASN A 340 1.15 6.76 -30.06
C ASN A 340 0.94 8.26 -30.32
N ILE A 341 -0.09 8.84 -29.70
CA ILE A 341 -0.38 10.26 -29.81
C ILE A 341 -0.20 10.90 -28.42
N ASN A 342 0.79 11.78 -28.32
CA ASN A 342 0.95 12.63 -27.16
C ASN A 342 0.00 13.82 -27.27
N LYS A 343 -1.08 13.81 -26.47
CA LYS A 343 -2.01 14.94 -26.40
C LYS A 343 -1.57 15.87 -25.26
N ASN A 344 -0.78 16.89 -25.61
CA ASN A 344 -0.29 17.89 -24.66
C ASN A 344 -1.41 18.64 -23.90
N ILE A 345 -2.63 18.65 -24.44
CA ILE A 345 -3.75 19.44 -23.89
C ILE A 345 -4.21 18.95 -22.50
N ASN A 346 -3.94 17.70 -22.10
CA ASN A 346 -4.39 17.15 -20.81
C ASN A 346 -3.33 16.34 -20.02
N PHE A 347 -2.03 16.43 -20.39
CA PHE A 347 -0.98 15.55 -19.84
C PHE A 347 -1.38 14.06 -19.91
N CYS A 348 -2.11 13.67 -20.96
CA CYS A 348 -2.58 12.31 -21.16
C CYS A 348 -2.10 11.82 -22.52
N ASN A 349 -1.37 10.71 -22.52
CA ASN A 349 -0.94 10.08 -23.76
C ASN A 349 -1.95 9.02 -24.17
N GLU A 350 -2.23 8.93 -25.46
CA GLU A 350 -3.23 8.02 -26.01
C GLU A 350 -2.57 7.07 -27.01
N ILE A 351 -2.65 5.78 -26.74
CA ILE A 351 -2.08 4.72 -27.57
C ILE A 351 -3.20 3.98 -28.28
N TYR A 352 -3.11 3.86 -29.60
CA TYR A 352 -4.08 3.13 -30.41
C TYR A 352 -3.58 1.72 -30.67
N ILE A 353 -4.47 0.76 -30.43
CA ILE A 353 -4.18 -0.67 -30.57
C ILE A 353 -5.25 -1.30 -31.44
N SER A 354 -4.82 -2.20 -32.33
CA SER A 354 -5.73 -3.00 -33.15
C SER A 354 -5.71 -4.48 -32.79
N ASP A 355 -6.85 -5.14 -33.00
CA ASP A 355 -6.89 -6.59 -33.15
C ASP A 355 -6.57 -7.02 -34.60
N LYS A 356 -6.67 -8.31 -34.92
CA LYS A 356 -6.43 -8.82 -36.29
C LYS A 356 -7.50 -8.38 -37.30
N GLU A 357 -8.66 -7.95 -36.83
CA GLU A 357 -9.83 -7.57 -37.64
C GLU A 357 -9.85 -6.05 -37.94
N MET A 358 -8.77 -5.33 -37.64
CA MET A 358 -8.66 -3.88 -37.74
C MET A 358 -9.67 -3.11 -36.87
N ASN A 359 -10.20 -3.71 -35.80
CA ASN A 359 -10.95 -2.97 -34.78
C ASN A 359 -9.95 -2.25 -33.89
N ILE A 360 -10.16 -0.95 -33.65
CA ILE A 360 -9.19 -0.09 -32.96
C ILE A 360 -9.72 0.30 -31.58
N ILE A 361 -8.90 0.22 -30.56
CA ILE A 361 -9.19 0.72 -29.21
C ILE A 361 -8.12 1.74 -28.82
N SER A 362 -8.45 2.68 -27.95
CA SER A 362 -7.47 3.61 -27.41
C SER A 362 -7.24 3.37 -25.92
N ILE A 363 -5.97 3.37 -25.48
CA ILE A 363 -5.59 3.34 -24.07
C ILE A 363 -5.11 4.73 -23.68
N LEU A 364 -5.72 5.28 -22.64
CA LEU A 364 -5.33 6.54 -22.03
C LEU A 364 -4.34 6.30 -20.87
N PHE A 365 -3.21 6.96 -20.95
CA PHE A 365 -2.19 7.05 -19.90
C PHE A 365 -2.31 8.40 -19.21
N GLN A 366 -2.38 8.39 -17.88
CA GLN A 366 -2.29 9.62 -17.09
C GLN A 366 -0.82 9.94 -16.87
N GLY A 367 -0.29 10.98 -17.51
CA GLY A 367 1.14 11.30 -17.51
C GLY A 367 1.91 10.66 -18.67
N ASP A 368 3.24 10.68 -18.55
CA ASP A 368 4.12 10.25 -19.62
C ASP A 368 4.28 8.73 -19.67
N ILE A 369 4.28 8.14 -20.88
CA ILE A 369 4.42 6.68 -21.05
C ILE A 369 5.76 6.18 -20.47
N LYS A 370 6.79 7.05 -20.53
CA LYS A 370 8.10 6.83 -19.93
C LYS A 370 8.04 6.67 -18.41
N GLU A 371 7.13 7.36 -17.74
CA GLU A 371 6.95 7.26 -16.28
C GLU A 371 6.47 5.86 -15.88
N TYR A 372 5.74 5.16 -16.76
CA TYR A 372 5.28 3.78 -16.54
C TYR A 372 6.30 2.71 -16.94
N GLY A 373 7.48 3.10 -17.47
CA GLY A 373 8.51 2.17 -17.95
C GLY A 373 8.04 1.26 -19.11
N CYS A 374 7.13 1.77 -19.94
CA CYS A 374 6.54 1.01 -21.05
C CYS A 374 6.91 1.55 -22.44
N ASP A 375 7.79 2.55 -22.53
CA ASP A 375 8.11 3.25 -23.79
C ASP A 375 8.60 2.27 -24.88
N ASP A 376 9.53 1.39 -24.54
CA ASP A 376 10.10 0.38 -25.46
C ASP A 376 9.06 -0.59 -26.03
N LEU A 377 7.97 -0.84 -25.29
CA LEU A 377 6.92 -1.78 -25.66
C LEU A 377 5.84 -1.16 -26.56
N MET A 378 5.80 0.17 -26.63
CA MET A 378 4.71 0.93 -27.25
C MET A 378 5.09 1.50 -28.64
N SER A 379 6.09 0.91 -29.29
CA SER A 379 6.46 1.25 -30.67
C SER A 379 5.43 0.71 -31.68
N PRO A 380 5.10 1.46 -32.74
CA PRO A 380 4.21 1.00 -33.81
C PRO A 380 4.65 -0.35 -34.39
N GLY A 381 3.71 -1.29 -34.53
CA GLY A 381 3.94 -2.66 -34.99
C GLY A 381 4.26 -3.67 -33.90
N SER A 382 4.55 -3.21 -32.67
CA SER A 382 4.77 -4.12 -31.54
C SER A 382 3.48 -4.84 -31.14
N ILE A 383 3.59 -6.15 -30.88
CA ILE A 383 2.48 -6.97 -30.36
C ILE A 383 2.61 -6.98 -28.84
N ILE A 384 1.56 -6.50 -28.16
CA ILE A 384 1.54 -6.39 -26.70
C ILE A 384 0.42 -7.25 -26.12
N PHE A 385 0.70 -7.86 -24.98
CA PHE A 385 -0.28 -8.42 -24.07
C PHE A 385 -0.48 -7.44 -22.91
N ALA A 386 -1.71 -6.97 -22.76
CA ALA A 386 -2.11 -6.02 -21.73
C ALA A 386 -3.03 -6.72 -20.71
N THR A 387 -2.80 -6.48 -19.43
CA THR A 387 -3.64 -7.00 -18.33
C THR A 387 -4.14 -5.91 -17.42
N ASN A 388 -5.28 -6.17 -16.79
CA ASN A 388 -5.92 -5.30 -15.81
C ASN A 388 -6.13 -3.87 -16.36
N ILE A 389 -6.48 -3.77 -17.64
CA ILE A 389 -6.80 -2.49 -18.26
C ILE A 389 -8.21 -2.09 -17.86
N GLN A 390 -8.39 -0.86 -17.40
CA GLN A 390 -9.68 -0.43 -16.86
C GLN A 390 -10.64 -0.02 -17.98
N PHE A 391 -11.81 -0.66 -17.99
CA PHE A 391 -12.94 -0.38 -18.88
C PHE A 391 -14.03 0.37 -18.11
N LYS A 392 -14.24 1.65 -18.46
CA LYS A 392 -15.27 2.51 -17.82
C LYS A 392 -16.57 2.62 -18.63
N GLY A 393 -16.76 1.73 -19.62
CA GLY A 393 -17.88 1.77 -20.54
C GLY A 393 -17.61 2.63 -21.79
N PHE A 394 -18.55 2.60 -22.73
CA PHE A 394 -18.45 3.33 -23.98
C PHE A 394 -18.83 4.80 -23.75
N ASN A 395 -17.95 5.73 -24.16
CA ASN A 395 -18.26 7.15 -24.15
C ASN A 395 -18.96 7.50 -25.47
N PRO A 396 -20.24 7.91 -25.47
CA PRO A 396 -21.00 8.17 -26.71
C PRO A 396 -20.43 9.32 -27.54
N LYS A 397 -19.61 10.20 -26.93
CA LYS A 397 -18.92 11.29 -27.64
C LYS A 397 -17.61 10.85 -28.32
N SER A 398 -17.15 9.63 -28.04
CA SER A 398 -15.91 9.09 -28.57
C SER A 398 -16.22 8.04 -29.61
N SER A 399 -15.79 8.26 -30.85
CA SER A 399 -15.97 7.29 -31.93
C SER A 399 -15.13 6.03 -31.79
N ILE A 400 -14.13 6.06 -30.89
CA ILE A 400 -13.26 4.93 -30.56
C ILE A 400 -13.49 4.56 -29.09
N PRO A 401 -13.64 3.26 -28.76
CA PRO A 401 -13.67 2.81 -27.37
C PRO A 401 -12.40 3.20 -26.61
N LYS A 402 -12.59 3.84 -25.44
CA LYS A 402 -11.49 4.34 -24.59
C LYS A 402 -11.30 3.45 -23.37
N LEU A 403 -10.07 3.03 -23.17
CA LEU A 403 -9.59 2.26 -22.03
C LEU A 403 -8.65 3.12 -21.19
N TYR A 404 -8.46 2.75 -19.92
CA TYR A 404 -7.62 3.50 -18.99
C TYR A 404 -6.52 2.62 -18.44
N ASN A 405 -5.29 3.11 -18.56
CA ASN A 405 -4.16 2.55 -17.85
C ASN A 405 -4.21 2.96 -16.38
N THR A 406 -3.90 2.02 -15.48
CA THR A 406 -3.80 2.26 -14.04
C THR A 406 -2.49 1.65 -13.52
N GLU A 407 -2.15 1.92 -12.26
CA GLU A 407 -0.95 1.34 -11.63
C GLU A 407 -1.07 -0.19 -11.45
N GLN A 408 -2.29 -0.74 -11.56
CA GLN A 408 -2.55 -2.18 -11.54
C GLN A 408 -2.41 -2.83 -12.92
N SER A 409 -2.39 -2.02 -13.98
CA SER A 409 -2.30 -2.48 -15.36
C SER A 409 -0.87 -2.89 -15.69
N SER A 410 -0.72 -3.94 -16.50
CA SER A 410 0.61 -4.44 -16.89
C SER A 410 0.67 -4.73 -18.39
N PHE A 411 1.84 -4.51 -18.98
CA PHE A 411 2.10 -4.72 -20.40
C PHE A 411 3.35 -5.60 -20.57
N THR A 412 3.27 -6.58 -21.47
CA THR A 412 4.40 -7.45 -21.81
C THR A 412 4.35 -7.89 -23.27
N THR A 413 5.53 -8.04 -23.88
CA THR A 413 5.74 -8.66 -25.20
C THR A 413 6.13 -10.14 -25.07
N ILE A 414 6.30 -10.63 -23.83
CA ILE A 414 6.73 -11.99 -23.51
C ILE A 414 5.76 -12.56 -22.46
N PRO A 415 4.57 -13.01 -22.87
CA PRO A 415 3.63 -13.63 -21.94
C PRO A 415 4.18 -15.00 -21.47
N LYS A 416 4.03 -15.31 -20.18
CA LYS A 416 4.55 -16.57 -19.60
C LYS A 416 3.55 -17.73 -19.63
N ALA A 417 2.24 -17.44 -19.62
CA ALA A 417 1.22 -18.48 -19.52
C ALA A 417 0.94 -19.13 -20.89
N GLU A 418 0.85 -20.47 -20.92
CA GLU A 418 0.70 -21.25 -22.16
C GLU A 418 -0.50 -20.85 -23.02
N HIS A 419 -1.67 -20.66 -22.41
CA HIS A 419 -2.89 -20.29 -23.16
C HIS A 419 -2.76 -18.89 -23.78
N ILE A 420 -2.00 -17.99 -23.16
CA ILE A 420 -1.73 -16.62 -23.66
C ILE A 420 -0.67 -16.68 -24.75
N LEU A 421 0.36 -17.52 -24.57
CA LEU A 421 1.39 -17.76 -25.57
C LEU A 421 0.81 -18.26 -26.89
N LYS A 422 -0.19 -19.16 -26.86
CA LYS A 422 -0.92 -19.59 -28.07
C LYS A 422 -1.53 -18.39 -28.81
N ILE A 423 -2.33 -17.57 -28.11
CA ILE A 423 -2.96 -16.37 -28.69
C ILE A 423 -1.89 -15.42 -29.23
N PHE A 424 -0.82 -15.18 -28.48
CA PHE A 424 0.25 -14.27 -28.84
C PHE A 424 1.02 -14.75 -30.08
N ASN A 425 1.30 -16.06 -30.18
CA ASN A 425 1.91 -16.66 -31.35
C ASN A 425 1.01 -16.55 -32.58
N ASP A 426 -0.31 -16.68 -32.42
CA ASP A 426 -1.25 -16.49 -33.52
C ASP A 426 -1.20 -15.04 -34.06
N TYR A 427 -0.91 -14.04 -33.22
CA TYR A 427 -0.69 -12.65 -33.66
C TYR A 427 0.67 -12.49 -34.36
N LYS A 428 1.73 -13.14 -33.88
CA LYS A 428 3.03 -13.14 -34.56
C LYS A 428 2.97 -13.77 -35.94
N ILE A 429 2.27 -14.90 -36.07
CA ILE A 429 2.07 -15.58 -37.35
C ILE A 429 1.28 -14.68 -38.29
N PHE A 430 0.21 -14.03 -37.80
CA PHE A 430 -0.57 -13.07 -38.57
C PHE A 430 0.29 -11.93 -39.13
N MET A 431 1.14 -11.30 -38.32
CA MET A 431 2.00 -10.19 -38.76
C MET A 431 3.13 -10.61 -39.72
N LYS A 432 3.53 -11.90 -39.72
CA LYS A 432 4.56 -12.41 -40.64
C LYS A 432 4.05 -12.70 -42.05
N LYS A 433 2.74 -12.76 -42.28
CA LYS A 433 2.15 -13.03 -43.60
C LYS A 433 2.43 -11.85 -44.54
N SER A 434 2.80 -12.13 -45.79
CA SER A 434 3.06 -11.11 -46.83
C SER A 434 1.87 -10.18 -47.07
N GLU A 435 0.65 -10.72 -47.01
CA GLU A 435 -0.61 -9.97 -47.14
C GLU A 435 -0.78 -8.86 -46.09
N ASN A 436 -0.13 -8.99 -44.94
CA ASN A 436 -0.29 -8.08 -43.79
C ASN A 436 0.86 -7.07 -43.66
N GLN A 437 1.76 -6.96 -44.65
CA GLN A 437 2.86 -5.98 -44.60
C GLN A 437 2.37 -4.53 -44.48
N ASP A 438 1.25 -4.20 -45.14
CA ASP A 438 0.64 -2.87 -45.07
C ASP A 438 -0.44 -2.73 -43.98
N PHE A 439 -0.62 -3.73 -43.12
CA PHE A 439 -1.66 -3.74 -42.07
C PHE A 439 -1.62 -2.49 -41.18
N ILE A 440 -0.42 -2.05 -40.79
CA ILE A 440 -0.24 -0.85 -39.94
C ILE A 440 -0.71 0.40 -40.69
N LYS A 441 -0.36 0.55 -41.97
CA LYS A 441 -0.79 1.68 -42.80
C LYS A 441 -2.31 1.68 -42.97
N CYS A 442 -2.92 0.52 -43.23
CA CYS A 442 -4.37 0.37 -43.31
C CYS A 442 -5.06 0.79 -42.01
N CYS A 443 -4.52 0.39 -40.85
CA CYS A 443 -5.03 0.79 -39.55
C CYS A 443 -4.87 2.30 -39.28
N GLN A 444 -3.74 2.89 -39.68
CA GLN A 444 -3.50 4.33 -39.56
C GLN A 444 -4.46 5.14 -40.45
N ASN A 445 -4.72 4.69 -41.68
CA ASN A 445 -5.71 5.32 -42.57
C ASN A 445 -7.11 5.24 -41.96
N LYS A 446 -7.52 4.06 -41.48
CA LYS A 446 -8.81 3.89 -40.77
C LYS A 446 -8.92 4.79 -39.54
N LEU A 447 -7.84 4.94 -38.78
CA LEU A 447 -7.78 5.83 -37.62
C LEU A 447 -7.98 7.30 -38.03
N ASN A 448 -7.30 7.74 -39.09
CA ASN A 448 -7.43 9.08 -39.64
C ASN A 448 -8.86 9.36 -40.12
N ASP A 449 -9.48 8.41 -40.83
CA ASP A 449 -10.87 8.52 -41.29
C ASP A 449 -11.86 8.68 -40.13
N ILE A 450 -11.68 7.91 -39.05
CA ILE A 450 -12.51 8.03 -37.84
C ILE A 450 -12.31 9.40 -37.16
N SER A 451 -11.08 9.90 -37.14
CA SER A 451 -10.77 11.21 -36.55
C SER A 451 -11.36 12.38 -37.37
N ASN A 452 -11.31 12.30 -38.70
CA ASN A 452 -11.84 13.31 -39.60
C ASN A 452 -13.37 13.40 -39.55
N LYS A 453 -14.07 12.25 -39.49
CA LYS A 453 -15.54 12.21 -39.30
C LYS A 453 -15.99 12.93 -38.03
N ASN A 454 -15.17 12.92 -36.96
CA ASN A 454 -15.50 13.62 -35.72
C ASN A 454 -15.42 15.15 -35.87
N ILE A 455 -14.54 15.66 -36.72
CA ILE A 455 -14.39 17.10 -36.99
C ILE A 455 -15.60 17.62 -37.79
N GLU A 456 -16.13 16.81 -38.71
CA GLU A 456 -17.34 17.16 -39.47
C GLU A 456 -18.61 17.12 -38.60
N VAL A 457 -18.78 16.09 -37.76
CA VAL A 457 -19.93 15.97 -36.85
C VAL A 457 -19.94 17.05 -35.76
N THR A 458 -18.76 17.45 -35.25
CA THR A 458 -18.66 18.55 -34.26
C THR A 458 -18.92 19.94 -34.87
N LYS A 459 -18.78 20.12 -36.19
CA LYS A 459 -19.22 21.36 -36.87
C LYS A 459 -20.73 21.43 -37.08
N ILE A 460 -21.43 20.29 -37.16
CA ILE A 460 -22.87 20.22 -37.41
C ILE A 460 -23.70 20.21 -36.11
N CYS A 461 -23.18 19.65 -35.01
CA CYS A 461 -23.89 19.53 -33.73
C CYS A 461 -23.65 20.68 -32.73
N ASN A 462 -23.57 21.93 -33.20
CA ASN A 462 -23.61 23.13 -32.33
C ASN A 462 -25.01 23.76 -32.23
N LYS A 463 -26.07 23.02 -32.56
CA LYS A 463 -27.44 23.36 -32.20
C LYS A 463 -28.16 22.11 -31.68
N ASP A 464 -28.57 22.21 -30.42
CA ASP A 464 -29.59 21.42 -29.74
C ASP A 464 -29.48 19.89 -29.76
N SER A 465 -29.15 19.32 -28.61
CA SER A 465 -29.98 18.26 -28.02
C SER A 465 -29.49 17.81 -26.64
N LYS A 466 -30.36 18.02 -25.65
CA LYS A 466 -30.38 17.28 -24.39
C LYS A 466 -30.79 15.84 -24.69
N TYR A 467 -29.85 14.92 -24.81
CA TYR A 467 -30.15 13.49 -24.69
C TYR A 467 -29.69 12.99 -23.32
N GLN A 468 -30.70 12.72 -22.47
CA GLN A 468 -30.55 11.96 -21.23
C GLN A 468 -29.94 10.59 -21.55
N CYS A 469 -28.72 10.35 -21.06
CA CYS A 469 -28.11 9.03 -21.13
C CYS A 469 -28.66 8.15 -20.00
N LEU A 470 -29.32 7.05 -20.37
CA LEU A 470 -29.46 5.85 -19.56
C LEU A 470 -28.08 5.20 -19.36
N ASN A 471 -27.27 5.80 -18.48
CA ASN A 471 -26.06 5.18 -17.93
C ASN A 471 -26.31 4.83 -16.46
N THR A 472 -27.36 4.06 -16.20
CA THR A 472 -27.45 3.23 -15.00
C THR A 472 -26.52 2.04 -15.18
N SER A 473 -25.22 2.32 -15.05
CA SER A 473 -24.16 1.32 -15.02
C SER A 473 -24.55 0.18 -14.06
N LYS A 474 -24.37 -1.07 -14.50
CA LYS A 474 -24.46 -2.28 -13.67
C LYS A 474 -23.48 -2.29 -12.48
N ASN A 475 -22.70 -1.23 -12.23
CA ASN A 475 -22.15 -0.94 -10.91
C ASN A 475 -23.25 -0.86 -9.84
N ALA A 476 -24.51 -0.62 -10.20
CA ALA A 476 -25.66 -0.72 -9.32
C ALA A 476 -25.99 -2.17 -8.89
N PHE A 477 -25.73 -3.19 -9.72
CA PHE A 477 -25.99 -4.60 -9.35
C PHE A 477 -24.92 -5.19 -8.41
N ASN A 478 -23.74 -4.57 -8.34
CA ASN A 478 -22.70 -4.91 -7.35
C ASN A 478 -22.88 -4.16 -6.01
N ARG A 479 -23.82 -3.21 -5.92
CA ARG A 479 -24.19 -2.56 -4.65
C ARG A 479 -25.15 -3.46 -3.88
N SER A 480 -24.62 -4.26 -2.95
CA SER A 480 -25.47 -4.94 -1.97
C SER A 480 -24.76 -5.22 -0.64
N TYR A 481 -23.90 -4.30 -0.24
CA TYR A 481 -23.68 -4.09 1.18
C TYR A 481 -24.67 -3.00 1.59
N GLY A 482 -25.74 -3.39 2.28
CA GLY A 482 -26.86 -2.50 2.58
C GLY A 482 -26.39 -1.17 3.16
N GLU A 483 -26.68 -0.08 2.46
CA GLU A 483 -26.64 1.27 3.02
C GLU A 483 -27.70 1.33 4.14
N LEU A 484 -27.25 1.34 5.39
CA LEU A 484 -28.09 1.86 6.46
C LEU A 484 -27.99 3.37 6.41
N SER A 485 -29.06 4.02 5.96
CA SER A 485 -29.22 5.47 5.95
C SER A 485 -28.92 6.07 7.32
N THR A 486 -27.90 6.91 7.40
CA THR A 486 -27.55 7.70 8.58
C THR A 486 -28.28 9.02 8.51
N THR A 487 -29.46 9.11 9.12
CA THR A 487 -30.05 10.39 9.49
C THR A 487 -29.36 10.86 10.77
N ILE A 488 -28.46 11.83 10.66
CA ILE A 488 -27.80 12.45 11.81
C ILE A 488 -28.81 13.40 12.45
N MET A 489 -29.52 12.95 13.49
CA MET A 489 -30.17 13.87 14.42
C MET A 489 -29.20 14.23 15.55
N LYS A 490 -28.93 15.54 15.67
CA LYS A 490 -28.21 16.14 16.79
C LYS A 490 -29.01 15.89 18.07
N THR A 491 -28.43 15.20 19.05
CA THR A 491 -29.00 15.14 20.40
C THR A 491 -28.57 16.38 21.16
N SER A 492 -29.56 17.12 21.63
CA SER A 492 -29.45 18.28 22.51
C SER A 492 -28.78 17.93 23.85
N ASN A 493 -28.01 18.89 24.34
CA ASN A 493 -27.42 18.91 25.68
C ASN A 493 -28.51 18.71 26.74
N THR A 494 -28.23 17.85 27.73
CA THR A 494 -28.98 17.87 29.00
C THR A 494 -27.99 17.91 30.16
N SER A 495 -28.38 18.70 31.15
CA SER A 495 -27.65 19.30 32.25
C SER A 495 -26.87 18.34 33.16
N GLN A 496 -25.80 18.89 33.72
CA GLN A 496 -24.99 18.34 34.80
C GLN A 496 -25.87 17.94 36.00
N SER A 497 -25.66 16.74 36.54
CA SER A 497 -26.22 16.31 37.82
C SER A 497 -25.14 15.64 38.69
N GLU A 498 -25.09 16.09 39.95
CA GLU A 498 -24.16 15.79 41.05
C GLU A 498 -24.34 14.38 41.63
N TYR A 499 -24.09 13.34 40.83
CA TYR A 499 -24.07 11.97 41.36
C TYR A 499 -22.80 11.25 40.94
N SER A 500 -22.20 10.51 41.88
CA SER A 500 -21.05 9.65 41.58
C SER A 500 -21.47 8.55 40.58
N PRO A 501 -20.54 8.04 39.74
CA PRO A 501 -20.86 6.99 38.77
C PRO A 501 -21.51 5.74 39.39
N ALA A 502 -21.12 5.39 40.62
CA ALA A 502 -21.73 4.28 41.38
C ALA A 502 -23.20 4.55 41.73
N GLN A 503 -23.52 5.76 42.18
CA GLN A 503 -24.91 6.16 42.49
C GLN A 503 -25.79 6.15 41.24
N LYS A 504 -25.26 6.57 40.08
CA LYS A 504 -25.97 6.49 38.80
C LYS A 504 -26.29 5.04 38.42
N ARG A 505 -25.34 4.10 38.62
CA ARG A 505 -25.55 2.67 38.33
C ARG A 505 -26.59 2.04 39.27
N ILE A 506 -26.54 2.33 40.57
CA ILE A 506 -27.53 1.84 41.55
C ILE A 506 -28.92 2.37 41.22
N LYS A 507 -29.05 3.66 40.90
CA LYS A 507 -30.32 4.26 40.49
C LYS A 507 -30.86 3.63 39.20
N MET A 508 -29.98 3.32 38.25
CA MET A 508 -30.35 2.63 37.01
C MET A 508 -30.82 1.19 37.27
N LEU A 509 -30.18 0.46 38.20
CA LEU A 509 -30.58 -0.90 38.59
C LEU A 509 -31.94 -0.92 39.29
N ASN A 510 -32.21 0.07 40.14
CA ASN A 510 -33.49 0.19 40.84
C ASN A 510 -34.67 0.45 39.88
N ASN A 511 -34.42 1.00 38.69
CA ASN A 511 -35.45 1.21 37.67
C ASN A 511 -35.92 -0.08 36.97
N TYR A 512 -35.21 -1.21 37.12
CA TYR A 512 -35.57 -2.46 36.44
C TYR A 512 -36.57 -3.34 37.22
N GLY A 513 -37.13 -2.85 38.33
CA GLY A 513 -38.11 -3.59 39.15
C GLY A 513 -37.52 -4.80 39.87
N ARG A 514 -38.31 -5.47 40.71
CA ARG A 514 -37.88 -6.70 41.39
C ARG A 514 -37.80 -7.85 40.37
N PRO A 515 -36.76 -8.71 40.44
CA PRO A 515 -36.68 -9.88 39.58
C PRO A 515 -37.90 -10.80 39.81
N PRO A 516 -38.38 -11.51 38.78
CA PRO A 516 -39.44 -12.49 38.96
C PRO A 516 -39.00 -13.55 39.98
N PRO A 517 -39.94 -14.08 40.80
CA PRO A 517 -39.62 -15.09 41.80
C PRO A 517 -38.98 -16.30 41.11
N LEU A 518 -37.88 -16.79 41.70
CA LEU A 518 -37.16 -17.95 41.20
C LEU A 518 -38.11 -19.15 41.16
N THR A 519 -38.21 -19.80 40.01
CA THR A 519 -38.93 -21.07 39.89
C THR A 519 -38.26 -22.06 40.84
N ILE A 520 -39.02 -22.59 41.81
CA ILE A 520 -38.53 -23.61 42.73
C ILE A 520 -38.16 -24.83 41.90
N VAL A 521 -36.87 -25.06 41.72
CA VAL A 521 -36.38 -26.33 41.18
C VAL A 521 -36.60 -27.35 42.29
N HIS A 522 -37.51 -28.30 42.09
CA HIS A 522 -37.62 -29.46 42.96
C HIS A 522 -36.32 -30.27 42.83
N THR A 523 -35.36 -30.00 43.70
CA THR A 523 -34.18 -30.84 43.85
C THR A 523 -34.55 -32.06 44.69
N LYS A 524 -34.06 -33.23 44.29
CA LYS A 524 -34.11 -34.43 45.13
C LYS A 524 -33.47 -34.12 46.50
N PRO A 525 -33.95 -34.72 47.60
CA PRO A 525 -33.37 -34.48 48.92
C PRO A 525 -31.86 -34.77 48.90
N PRO A 526 -31.05 -33.96 49.60
CA PRO A 526 -29.59 -34.08 49.57
C PRO A 526 -29.14 -35.41 50.17
N ASP A 527 -28.12 -36.03 49.55
CA ASP A 527 -27.47 -37.24 50.07
C ASP A 527 -26.99 -37.04 51.51
N LYS A 528 -27.21 -38.03 52.38
CA LYS A 528 -26.83 -37.98 53.82
C LYS A 528 -25.35 -37.64 54.07
N LYS A 529 -24.47 -37.87 53.09
CA LYS A 529 -23.05 -37.47 53.13
C LYS A 529 -22.82 -35.96 53.07
N LEU A 530 -23.72 -35.18 52.48
CA LEU A 530 -23.64 -33.71 52.42
C LEU A 530 -24.18 -33.04 53.70
N MET A 531 -24.87 -33.79 54.56
CA MET A 531 -25.39 -33.33 55.84
C MET A 531 -24.45 -33.66 57.02
N SER A 532 -23.35 -34.40 56.79
CA SER A 532 -22.38 -34.64 57.86
C SER A 532 -21.56 -33.39 58.13
N GLN A 533 -21.34 -33.07 59.40
CA GLN A 533 -20.54 -31.93 59.82
C GLN A 533 -19.13 -31.98 59.20
N PHE A 534 -18.72 -30.84 58.63
CA PHE A 534 -17.42 -30.67 58.00
C PHE A 534 -16.30 -30.94 59.02
N LYS A 535 -15.40 -31.86 58.71
CA LYS A 535 -14.17 -32.09 59.49
C LYS A 535 -12.99 -31.48 58.72
N THR A 536 -12.27 -30.58 59.38
CA THR A 536 -11.04 -29.98 58.85
C THR A 536 -9.96 -31.07 58.66
N PRO A 537 -9.23 -31.08 57.53
CA PRO A 537 -8.14 -32.03 57.32
C PRO A 537 -6.99 -31.75 58.28
N THR A 538 -6.52 -32.77 59.00
CA THR A 538 -5.30 -32.72 59.80
C THR A 538 -4.09 -32.63 58.88
N ARG A 539 -3.20 -31.66 59.14
CA ARG A 539 -1.92 -31.49 58.44
C ARG A 539 -1.06 -32.74 58.64
N LEU A 540 -0.64 -33.35 57.53
CA LEU A 540 0.54 -34.21 57.43
C LEU A 540 1.57 -33.50 56.55
#